data_AF-A0AAV1VA22-F1
#
_entry.id   AF-A0AAV1VA22-F1
#
_cell.length_a   1.000
_cell.length_b   1.000
_cell.length_c   1.000
_cell.angle_alpha   90.00
_cell.angle_beta   90.00
_cell.angle_gamma   90.00
#
_symmetry.space_group_name_H-M   'P 1'
#
loop_
_entity.id
_entity.type
_entity.pdbx_description
1 polymer ?
#
loop_
_entity_poly.entity_id
_entity_poly.type
_entity_poly.pdbx_seq_one_letter_code
_entity_poly.pdbx_strand_id
1 'polypeptide(L)'
;MGRGEFYRNKYGRGGRGRGRSPRGHGPREGEGYERSHIDHRNDRIQPPLTAASWQQLGDMLRELHNRNYGAYHELERYFFEFHRSSNGLSFTLEFDHVQGDPYASPSRAHVTVSTVSAAFPVEMHRDKTRNVALCDYLTRVFAVNARDCGADAKTVSNSWQGAKGGDIAIDAPGQHVIERTSVNVLPNGDVEARFNINLPARGRSICGDWAYTILVETLPQLVEQSLVFQRQNENHLWKHVRSVEDQEMLRGMLKDAGLVGFVVDGAVLPRQSGASDLPLSGDKCVLFKSPESLRRSFTLPNCGLVTGMGIPQGVTVFVGGGFHGKSTVLKALEVGVYNHVPSDGREFVVMDPHAAKIRSEDSRSVVCTDISAFIDNLPFKQDTTRFSTADASGSTSQAANIVEALEVGATTLLIDEDTCATNFMIRDWKMQQLVAKNKEPITPFISKVRPLFTQHGVSSVLVIGGAGDYFSVADHVIMMDSYEPRDVTAEAKKIASEHCEIQQDIEFGRVTHRIPLKCGFEVNGKVVSRGLDKIQYGEVDLDLSAVEQIVEPSQVRTIADAIQKARSFMDGKRNLEEVLDMLESEIDRTGSLDAVGFHKKSGFYTRPRKLELAAAINRLRTAKMTQ
;
A
#
# COMPACT_ATOMS: atom_id res chain seq x y z
N MET A 1 -28.19 27.40 -26.85
CA MET A 1 -28.50 28.11 -25.58
C MET A 1 -28.34 27.13 -24.43
N GLY A 2 -27.30 27.32 -23.60
CA GLY A 2 -26.98 26.44 -22.46
C GLY A 2 -27.49 27.01 -21.13
N ARG A 3 -27.94 26.14 -20.23
CA ARG A 3 -28.68 26.41 -18.98
C ARG A 3 -28.08 27.42 -17.97
N GLY A 4 -26.89 27.98 -18.23
CA GLY A 4 -26.22 28.96 -17.35
C GLY A 4 -26.74 30.40 -17.46
N GLU A 5 -27.27 30.81 -18.61
CA GLU A 5 -27.77 32.19 -18.79
C GLU A 5 -29.11 32.46 -18.09
N PHE A 6 -29.91 31.41 -17.82
CA PHE A 6 -31.23 31.55 -17.21
C PHE A 6 -31.18 31.99 -15.73
N TYR A 7 -30.14 31.56 -14.98
CA TYR A 7 -30.03 31.87 -13.55
C TYR A 7 -29.36 33.22 -13.25
N ARG A 8 -28.50 33.71 -14.16
CA ARG A 8 -27.86 35.03 -14.02
C ARG A 8 -28.85 36.18 -14.16
N ASN A 9 -29.89 36.01 -14.97
CA ASN A 9 -30.95 37.01 -15.17
C ASN A 9 -32.02 37.04 -14.07
N LYS A 10 -32.13 36.00 -13.22
CA LYS A 10 -33.22 35.93 -12.24
C LYS A 10 -32.91 36.62 -10.90
N TYR A 11 -31.64 36.81 -10.53
CA TYR A 11 -31.28 37.28 -9.18
C TYR A 11 -30.19 38.37 -9.13
N GLY A 12 -29.99 39.11 -10.23
CA GLY A 12 -29.15 40.29 -10.21
C GLY A 12 -29.79 41.48 -9.48
N ARG A 13 -28.99 42.08 -8.58
CA ARG A 13 -28.99 43.49 -8.13
C ARG A 13 -30.08 43.96 -7.17
N GLY A 14 -29.67 44.15 -5.92
CA GLY A 14 -30.23 45.15 -5.01
C GLY A 14 -29.10 45.97 -4.38
N GLY A 15 -28.72 47.08 -5.02
CA GLY A 15 -27.82 48.08 -4.45
C GLY A 15 -28.59 49.21 -3.76
N ARG A 16 -28.08 49.70 -2.63
CA ARG A 16 -28.33 51.06 -2.11
C ARG A 16 -27.03 51.61 -1.57
N GLY A 17 -26.66 52.80 -2.04
CA GLY A 17 -25.38 53.45 -1.75
C GLY A 17 -25.49 54.71 -0.89
N ARG A 18 -24.52 55.61 -1.14
CA ARG A 18 -24.21 56.95 -0.56
C ARG A 18 -23.23 56.89 0.64
N GLY A 19 -22.12 57.65 0.67
CA GLY A 19 -21.58 58.61 -0.28
C GLY A 19 -20.28 59.32 0.19
N ARG A 20 -19.70 60.10 -0.75
CA ARG A 20 -18.77 61.27 -0.65
C ARG A 20 -17.45 61.19 0.16
N SER A 21 -16.33 61.04 -0.58
CA SER A 21 -15.18 61.98 -0.80
C SER A 21 -14.79 63.07 0.23
N PRO A 22 -13.56 63.67 0.22
CA PRO A 22 -12.23 63.24 -0.31
C PRO A 22 -10.96 63.74 0.48
N ARG A 23 -9.76 63.35 -0.01
CA ARG A 23 -8.41 63.98 0.08
C ARG A 23 -7.45 63.63 1.24
N GLY A 24 -6.22 63.28 0.85
CA GLY A 24 -5.00 63.38 1.67
C GLY A 24 -3.81 62.62 1.07
N HIS A 25 -2.84 63.33 0.49
CA HIS A 25 -1.56 62.82 -0.03
C HIS A 25 -0.59 62.42 1.10
N GLY A 26 0.21 61.36 0.90
CA GLY A 26 1.55 61.23 1.52
C GLY A 26 1.89 59.84 2.07
N PRO A 27 3.11 59.31 1.87
CA PRO A 27 3.42 57.88 1.94
C PRO A 27 3.97 57.45 3.31
N ARG A 28 3.69 56.21 3.75
CA ARG A 28 4.60 55.41 4.60
C ARG A 28 4.09 54.00 4.84
N GLU A 29 5.08 53.11 4.92
CA GLU A 29 5.06 51.69 5.27
C GLU A 29 4.24 51.40 6.54
N GLY A 30 3.63 50.21 6.59
CA GLY A 30 2.95 49.71 7.78
C GLY A 30 2.04 48.52 7.51
N GLU A 31 2.59 47.32 7.70
CA GLU A 31 1.93 46.12 8.25
C GLU A 31 0.53 45.76 7.69
N GLY A 32 0.53 44.99 6.60
CA GLY A 32 -0.62 44.20 6.18
C GLY A 32 -0.68 42.89 6.96
N TYR A 33 -1.59 42.81 7.92
CA TYR A 33 -2.04 41.58 8.57
C TYR A 33 -2.58 40.58 7.53
N GLU A 34 -1.75 39.64 7.08
CA GLU A 34 -2.22 38.39 6.49
C GLU A 34 -2.54 37.41 7.62
N ARG A 35 -3.84 37.17 7.85
CA ARG A 35 -4.30 36.03 8.65
C ARG A 35 -4.06 34.76 7.84
N SER A 36 -2.85 34.25 7.97
CA SER A 36 -2.52 32.87 7.67
C SER A 36 -3.26 31.96 8.67
N HIS A 37 -4.23 31.20 8.20
CA HIS A 37 -4.73 30.03 8.94
C HIS A 37 -3.69 28.92 8.81
N ILE A 38 -2.57 29.12 9.51
CA ILE A 38 -1.61 28.07 9.84
C ILE A 38 -2.32 27.20 10.87
N ASP A 39 -2.68 25.97 10.50
CA ASP A 39 -2.84 24.89 11.46
C ASP A 39 -1.46 24.68 12.10
N HIS A 40 -1.14 25.50 13.09
CA HIS A 40 -0.04 25.24 14.00
C HIS A 40 -0.39 23.93 14.68
N ARG A 41 0.30 22.85 14.28
CA ARG A 41 0.32 21.58 15.00
C ARG A 41 0.72 21.89 16.44
N ASN A 42 -0.28 21.96 17.31
CA ASN A 42 -0.10 22.08 18.73
C ASN A 42 0.46 20.75 19.24
N ASP A 43 1.79 20.66 19.36
CA ASP A 43 2.40 19.98 20.50
C ASP A 43 2.10 20.79 21.77
N ARG A 44 0.81 21.01 22.06
CA ARG A 44 0.40 21.37 23.41
C ARG A 44 0.67 20.13 24.21
N ILE A 45 1.60 20.21 25.15
CA ILE A 45 1.72 19.27 26.27
C ILE A 45 0.31 19.13 26.83
N GLN A 46 -0.38 18.06 26.45
CA GLN A 46 -1.74 17.81 26.92
C GLN A 46 -1.62 17.54 28.41
N PRO A 47 -2.49 18.14 29.25
CA PRO A 47 -2.54 17.78 30.65
C PRO A 47 -2.71 16.25 30.77
N PRO A 48 -2.14 15.62 31.80
CA PRO A 48 -2.28 14.18 32.00
C PRO A 48 -3.77 13.81 31.98
N LEU A 49 -4.12 12.77 31.22
CA LEU A 49 -5.49 12.30 31.11
C LEU A 49 -6.02 11.95 32.51
N THR A 50 -7.26 12.33 32.78
CA THR A 50 -7.92 12.01 34.06
C THR A 50 -8.68 10.70 33.94
N ALA A 51 -8.54 9.81 34.93
CA ALA A 51 -9.32 8.57 34.98
C ALA A 51 -10.80 8.90 35.17
N ALA A 52 -11.66 8.33 34.33
CA ALA A 52 -13.10 8.44 34.47
C ALA A 52 -13.77 7.06 34.36
N SER A 53 -14.82 6.85 35.13
CA SER A 53 -15.63 5.64 35.06
C SER A 53 -16.55 5.65 33.83
N TRP A 54 -17.00 4.47 33.40
CA TRP A 54 -17.99 4.37 32.33
C TRP A 54 -19.33 5.06 32.62
N GLN A 55 -19.73 5.14 33.89
CA GLN A 55 -20.93 5.89 34.29
C GLN A 55 -20.76 7.39 34.04
N GLN A 56 -19.58 7.93 34.39
CA GLN A 56 -19.24 9.32 34.11
C GLN A 56 -19.24 9.62 32.60
N LEU A 57 -18.76 8.71 31.75
CA LEU A 57 -18.89 8.86 30.30
C LEU A 57 -20.37 9.03 29.89
N GLY A 58 -21.24 8.16 30.41
CA GLY A 58 -22.68 8.23 30.12
C GLY A 58 -23.33 9.53 30.56
N ASP A 59 -23.00 10.00 31.77
CA ASP A 59 -23.50 11.26 32.32
C ASP A 59 -22.99 12.46 31.51
N MET A 60 -21.70 12.49 31.18
CA MET A 60 -21.10 13.52 30.32
C MET A 60 -21.80 13.60 28.96
N LEU A 61 -22.05 12.48 28.28
CA LEU A 61 -22.70 12.49 26.97
C LEU A 61 -24.12 13.05 27.03
N ARG A 62 -24.86 12.77 28.11
CA ARG A 62 -26.20 13.35 28.34
C ARG A 62 -26.12 14.84 28.66
N GLU A 63 -25.15 15.28 29.45
CA GLU A 63 -24.93 16.71 29.73
C GLU A 63 -24.51 17.52 28.51
N LEU A 64 -23.79 16.89 27.58
CA LEU A 64 -23.38 17.48 26.31
C LEU A 64 -24.54 17.61 25.32
N HIS A 65 -25.69 16.95 25.55
CA HIS A 65 -26.84 17.01 24.67
C HIS A 65 -27.29 18.46 24.38
N ASN A 66 -27.55 18.77 23.11
CA ASN A 66 -27.88 20.11 22.58
C ASN A 66 -26.81 21.20 22.75
N ARG A 67 -25.63 20.91 23.35
CA ARG A 67 -24.51 21.85 23.35
C ARG A 67 -23.90 21.99 21.95
N ASN A 68 -23.05 23.01 21.77
CA ASN A 68 -22.28 23.17 20.55
C ASN A 68 -21.31 21.99 20.37
N TYR A 69 -21.18 21.51 19.14
CA TYR A 69 -20.32 20.40 18.75
C TYR A 69 -18.90 20.43 19.32
N GLY A 70 -18.29 21.62 19.40
CA GLY A 70 -16.95 21.76 19.98
C GLY A 70 -16.83 21.34 21.45
N ALA A 71 -17.94 21.15 22.16
CA ALA A 71 -17.93 20.63 23.52
C ALA A 71 -17.48 19.15 23.59
N TYR A 72 -17.52 18.39 22.49
CA TYR A 72 -16.96 17.03 22.45
C TYR A 72 -15.44 16.98 22.73
N HIS A 73 -14.69 18.08 22.55
CA HIS A 73 -13.26 18.14 22.93
C HIS A 73 -13.02 17.90 24.43
N GLU A 74 -14.08 17.94 25.25
CA GLU A 74 -13.99 17.52 26.64
C GLU A 74 -13.64 16.03 26.78
N LEU A 75 -14.05 15.18 25.84
CA LEU A 75 -13.74 13.74 25.85
C LEU A 75 -12.25 13.44 25.69
N GLU A 76 -11.47 14.31 25.03
CA GLU A 76 -10.02 14.15 24.84
C GLU A 76 -9.23 14.28 26.16
N ARG A 77 -9.87 14.69 27.26
CA ARG A 77 -9.22 14.92 28.56
C ARG A 77 -9.22 13.71 29.48
N TYR A 78 -9.94 12.65 29.12
CA TYR A 78 -10.17 11.50 29.98
C TYR A 78 -9.75 10.20 29.30
N PHE A 79 -9.41 9.22 30.11
CA PHE A 79 -9.47 7.81 29.72
C PHE A 79 -10.60 7.14 30.49
N PHE A 80 -11.48 6.45 29.79
CA PHE A 80 -12.70 5.89 30.35
C PHE A 80 -12.54 4.41 30.63
N GLU A 81 -12.66 4.01 31.89
CA GLU A 81 -12.55 2.63 32.32
C GLU A 81 -13.91 1.94 32.28
N PHE A 82 -13.97 0.85 31.52
CA PHE A 82 -15.10 -0.06 31.50
C PHE A 82 -14.77 -1.33 32.28
N HIS A 83 -15.64 -1.72 33.20
CA HIS A 83 -15.59 -3.00 33.87
C HIS A 83 -16.99 -3.61 33.96
N ARG A 84 -17.14 -4.86 33.49
CA ARG A 84 -18.39 -5.62 33.57
C ARG A 84 -18.21 -6.86 34.44
N SER A 85 -18.80 -6.84 35.63
CA SER A 85 -18.64 -7.91 36.61
C SER A 85 -19.21 -9.27 36.19
N SER A 86 -20.16 -9.32 35.24
CA SER A 86 -20.82 -10.57 34.84
C SER A 86 -19.93 -11.50 34.00
N ASN A 87 -19.01 -10.94 33.21
CA ASN A 87 -18.12 -11.68 32.32
C ASN A 87 -16.63 -11.32 32.53
N GLY A 88 -16.33 -10.44 33.49
CA GLY A 88 -14.97 -9.99 33.79
C GLY A 88 -14.34 -9.09 32.72
N LEU A 89 -15.13 -8.59 31.75
CA LEU A 89 -14.61 -7.74 30.68
C LEU A 89 -14.14 -6.40 31.25
N SER A 90 -12.86 -6.11 31.04
CA SER A 90 -12.23 -4.85 31.40
C SER A 90 -11.49 -4.26 30.21
N PHE A 91 -11.81 -3.01 29.86
CA PHE A 91 -11.09 -2.27 28.83
C PHE A 91 -11.10 -0.76 29.11
N THR A 92 -10.19 -0.03 28.47
CA THR A 92 -10.17 1.44 28.49
C THR A 92 -10.57 1.99 27.13
N LEU A 93 -11.24 3.15 27.11
CA LEU A 93 -11.52 3.94 25.90
C LEU A 93 -10.81 5.30 26.01
N GLU A 94 -10.08 5.65 24.96
CA GLU A 94 -9.39 6.94 24.83
C GLU A 94 -9.72 7.58 23.48
N PHE A 95 -9.92 8.91 23.48
CA PHE A 95 -10.07 9.70 22.26
C PHE A 95 -8.73 10.38 21.93
N ASP A 96 -8.05 9.90 20.89
CA ASP A 96 -6.78 10.48 20.43
C ASP A 96 -7.00 11.83 19.73
N HIS A 97 -8.15 11.98 19.07
CA HIS A 97 -8.56 13.23 18.45
C HIS A 97 -10.07 13.28 18.25
N VAL A 98 -10.70 14.36 18.69
CA VAL A 98 -12.11 14.66 18.44
C VAL A 98 -12.24 15.62 17.27
N GLN A 99 -13.11 15.28 16.33
CA GLN A 99 -13.39 16.10 15.16
C GLN A 99 -13.98 17.46 15.59
N GLY A 100 -13.46 18.57 15.04
CA GLY A 100 -13.93 19.92 15.40
C GLY A 100 -15.29 20.29 14.79
N ASP A 101 -15.77 19.50 13.82
CA ASP A 101 -17.01 19.72 13.10
C ASP A 101 -17.61 18.38 12.61
N PRO A 102 -18.94 18.20 12.54
CA PRO A 102 -19.57 16.98 12.04
C PRO A 102 -19.21 16.61 10.59
N TYR A 103 -18.72 17.58 9.80
CA TYR A 103 -18.29 17.40 8.41
C TYR A 103 -16.79 17.18 8.25
N ALA A 104 -16.01 17.31 9.32
CA ALA A 104 -14.58 17.06 9.31
C ALA A 104 -14.29 15.54 9.27
N SER A 105 -13.00 15.19 9.13
CA SER A 105 -12.56 13.81 9.31
C SER A 105 -13.04 13.28 10.68
N PRO A 106 -13.55 12.04 10.75
CA PRO A 106 -14.07 11.47 11.99
C PRO A 106 -13.09 11.50 13.16
N SER A 107 -13.63 11.45 14.37
CA SER A 107 -12.86 11.39 15.61
C SER A 107 -12.12 10.07 15.68
N ARG A 108 -10.87 10.10 16.15
CA ARG A 108 -10.03 8.91 16.33
C ARG A 108 -10.06 8.50 17.78
N ALA A 109 -10.31 7.22 18.01
CA ALA A 109 -10.34 6.62 19.32
C ALA A 109 -9.70 5.24 19.28
N HIS A 110 -9.29 4.77 20.45
CA HIS A 110 -8.87 3.40 20.62
C HIS A 110 -9.41 2.82 21.91
N VAL A 111 -9.55 1.51 21.92
CA VAL A 111 -9.83 0.73 23.11
C VAL A 111 -8.65 -0.19 23.41
N THR A 112 -8.32 -0.35 24.69
CA THR A 112 -7.31 -1.32 25.14
C THR A 112 -7.98 -2.33 26.05
N VAL A 113 -8.09 -3.57 25.58
CA VAL A 113 -8.63 -4.70 26.34
C VAL A 113 -7.48 -5.36 27.09
N SER A 114 -7.64 -5.54 28.40
CA SER A 114 -6.59 -6.15 29.21
C SER A 114 -6.34 -7.60 28.80
N THR A 115 -5.10 -8.07 28.92
CA THR A 115 -4.71 -9.46 28.63
C THR A 115 -5.57 -10.48 29.36
N VAL A 116 -5.99 -10.18 30.60
CA VAL A 116 -6.88 -11.03 31.40
C VAL A 116 -8.26 -11.17 30.77
N SER A 117 -8.78 -10.11 30.17
CA SER A 117 -10.10 -10.11 29.53
C SER A 117 -10.03 -10.67 28.10
N ALA A 118 -8.99 -10.30 27.34
CA ALA A 118 -8.81 -10.74 25.96
C ALA A 118 -8.49 -12.24 25.89
N ALA A 119 -7.63 -12.72 26.79
CA ALA A 119 -7.30 -14.13 27.01
C ALA A 119 -6.85 -14.91 25.76
N PHE A 120 -6.18 -14.25 24.80
CA PHE A 120 -5.60 -14.93 23.64
C PHE A 120 -4.38 -15.76 24.04
N PRO A 121 -4.25 -17.02 23.57
CA PRO A 121 -3.08 -17.85 23.83
C PRO A 121 -1.78 -17.19 23.36
N VAL A 122 -0.72 -17.25 24.18
CA VAL A 122 0.61 -16.72 23.85
C VAL A 122 1.16 -17.29 22.56
N GLU A 123 0.85 -18.56 22.26
CA GLU A 123 1.25 -19.24 21.04
C GLU A 123 0.74 -18.56 19.76
N MET A 124 -0.34 -17.78 19.82
CA MET A 124 -0.91 -17.07 18.66
C MET A 124 -0.23 -15.75 18.36
N HIS A 125 0.58 -15.20 19.27
CA HIS A 125 1.14 -13.86 19.12
C HIS A 125 2.61 -13.73 19.56
N ARG A 126 3.25 -14.86 19.90
CA ARG A 126 4.67 -14.92 20.23
C ARG A 126 5.57 -14.57 19.05
N ASP A 127 5.28 -15.12 17.88
CA ASP A 127 6.03 -14.87 16.65
C ASP A 127 5.41 -13.72 15.87
N LYS A 128 6.22 -12.89 15.22
CA LYS A 128 5.74 -11.72 14.46
C LYS A 128 4.69 -12.10 13.41
N THR A 129 4.93 -13.17 12.64
CA THR A 129 3.99 -13.65 11.61
C THR A 129 2.65 -14.05 12.20
N ARG A 130 2.65 -14.77 13.33
CA ARG A 130 1.41 -15.18 14.01
C ARG A 130 0.68 -13.99 14.62
N ASN A 131 1.42 -13.04 15.22
CA ASN A 131 0.87 -11.81 15.75
C ASN A 131 0.17 -10.99 14.66
N VAL A 132 0.82 -10.81 13.49
CA VAL A 132 0.22 -10.12 12.33
C VAL A 132 -1.06 -10.83 11.87
N ALA A 133 -1.05 -12.17 11.78
CA ALA A 133 -2.23 -12.95 11.41
C ALA A 133 -3.38 -12.82 12.43
N LEU A 134 -3.06 -12.82 13.74
CA LEU A 134 -4.05 -12.61 14.79
C LEU A 134 -4.64 -11.19 14.72
N CYS A 135 -3.80 -10.17 14.58
CA CYS A 135 -4.23 -8.77 14.42
C CYS A 135 -5.13 -8.59 13.19
N ASP A 136 -4.78 -9.18 12.06
CA ASP A 136 -5.59 -9.16 10.83
C ASP A 136 -6.95 -9.81 11.05
N TYR A 137 -6.98 -11.01 11.66
CA TYR A 137 -8.22 -11.71 12.00
C TYR A 137 -9.15 -10.85 12.88
N LEU A 138 -8.62 -10.29 13.97
CA LEU A 138 -9.39 -9.48 14.90
C LEU A 138 -9.92 -8.20 14.24
N THR A 139 -9.14 -7.60 13.34
CA THR A 139 -9.60 -6.44 12.56
C THR A 139 -10.80 -6.80 11.68
N ARG A 140 -10.76 -7.97 11.01
CA ARG A 140 -11.87 -8.45 10.19
C ARG A 140 -13.12 -8.73 11.03
N VAL A 141 -12.95 -9.41 12.16
CA VAL A 141 -14.07 -9.70 13.07
C VAL A 141 -14.70 -8.41 13.59
N PHE A 142 -13.88 -7.42 13.98
CA PHE A 142 -14.38 -6.12 14.39
C PHE A 142 -15.18 -5.43 13.29
N ALA A 143 -14.67 -5.43 12.05
CA ALA A 143 -15.37 -4.83 10.91
C ALA A 143 -16.70 -5.54 10.58
N VAL A 144 -16.75 -6.88 10.66
CA VAL A 144 -17.97 -7.66 10.44
C VAL A 144 -18.98 -7.41 11.56
N ASN A 145 -18.55 -7.49 12.82
CA ASN A 145 -19.43 -7.25 13.97
C ASN A 145 -19.97 -5.82 14.00
N ALA A 146 -19.15 -4.83 13.62
CA ALA A 146 -19.59 -3.44 13.49
C ALA A 146 -20.71 -3.29 12.45
N ARG A 147 -20.66 -4.07 11.37
CA ARG A 147 -21.72 -4.13 10.36
C ARG A 147 -22.96 -4.86 10.84
N ASP A 148 -22.80 -6.01 11.49
CA ASP A 148 -23.91 -6.84 11.95
C ASP A 148 -24.74 -6.15 13.05
N CYS A 149 -24.11 -5.35 13.92
CA CYS A 149 -24.81 -4.53 14.90
C CYS A 149 -25.27 -3.15 14.37
N GLY A 150 -25.05 -2.87 13.08
CA GLY A 150 -25.39 -1.60 12.44
C GLY A 150 -24.60 -0.39 12.93
N ALA A 151 -23.48 -0.61 13.63
CA ALA A 151 -22.60 0.45 14.11
C ALA A 151 -21.80 1.12 12.99
N ASP A 152 -21.65 0.50 11.82
CA ASP A 152 -21.01 1.10 10.63
C ASP A 152 -22.00 1.93 9.78
N ALA A 153 -23.30 1.90 10.11
CA ALA A 153 -24.33 2.53 9.32
C ALA A 153 -24.28 4.07 9.45
N LYS A 154 -23.67 4.70 8.44
CA LYS A 154 -23.62 6.16 8.36
C LYS A 154 -25.02 6.74 8.16
N THR A 155 -25.57 7.35 9.19
CA THR A 155 -26.83 8.09 9.06
C THR A 155 -26.52 9.42 8.39
N VAL A 156 -27.00 9.61 7.15
CA VAL A 156 -26.86 10.86 6.40
C VAL A 156 -28.23 11.37 6.00
N SER A 157 -28.71 12.42 6.66
CA SER A 157 -29.83 13.20 6.14
C SER A 157 -29.36 14.18 5.06
N ASN A 158 -30.06 14.26 3.93
CA ASN A 158 -29.81 15.26 2.88
C ASN A 158 -30.21 16.70 3.26
N SER A 159 -30.83 16.89 4.44
CA SER A 159 -31.13 18.21 5.00
C SER A 159 -29.94 18.73 5.83
N TRP A 160 -29.65 20.04 5.74
CA TRP A 160 -28.62 20.71 6.53
C TRP A 160 -28.88 20.61 8.05
N GLN A 161 -30.14 20.38 8.44
CA GLN A 161 -30.58 20.25 9.83
C GLN A 161 -30.82 18.80 10.28
N GLY A 162 -30.63 17.79 9.43
CA GLY A 162 -30.90 16.42 9.87
C GLY A 162 -29.70 15.81 10.62
N ALA A 163 -29.99 14.73 11.35
CA ALA A 163 -29.03 14.03 12.18
C ALA A 163 -27.96 13.36 11.30
N LYS A 164 -26.69 13.48 11.71
CA LYS A 164 -25.54 12.90 11.02
C LYS A 164 -24.56 12.27 11.99
N GLY A 165 -23.86 11.27 11.48
CA GLY A 165 -22.81 10.54 12.18
C GLY A 165 -23.33 9.25 12.79
N GLY A 166 -22.70 8.88 13.89
CA GLY A 166 -22.99 7.69 14.67
C GLY A 166 -22.31 6.41 14.20
N ASP A 167 -21.48 6.51 13.16
CA ASP A 167 -20.75 5.37 12.61
C ASP A 167 -19.40 5.13 13.31
N ILE A 168 -19.09 3.85 13.54
CA ILE A 168 -17.80 3.32 13.95
C ILE A 168 -17.15 2.68 12.72
N ALA A 169 -15.97 3.15 12.34
CA ALA A 169 -15.25 2.65 11.18
C ALA A 169 -13.81 2.26 11.55
N ILE A 170 -13.44 1.02 11.30
CA ILE A 170 -12.06 0.53 11.41
C ILE A 170 -11.43 0.41 10.02
N ASP A 171 -10.10 0.47 9.95
CA ASP A 171 -9.37 0.21 8.71
C ASP A 171 -9.44 -1.28 8.34
N ALA A 172 -10.48 -1.64 7.60
CA ALA A 172 -10.78 -3.03 7.25
C ALA A 172 -9.84 -3.55 6.14
N PRO A 173 -9.20 -4.72 6.34
CA PRO A 173 -8.32 -5.33 5.35
C PRO A 173 -8.99 -5.70 4.02
N GLY A 174 -8.17 -5.75 2.97
CA GLY A 174 -8.49 -6.48 1.74
C GLY A 174 -8.24 -8.00 1.87
N GLN A 175 -7.93 -8.67 0.76
CA GLN A 175 -7.58 -10.10 0.78
C GLN A 175 -6.18 -10.41 1.32
N HIS A 176 -5.34 -9.37 1.46
CA HIS A 176 -3.96 -9.49 1.87
C HIS A 176 -3.84 -9.38 3.41
N VAL A 177 -2.95 -10.17 3.99
CA VAL A 177 -2.63 -10.16 5.41
C VAL A 177 -1.31 -9.41 5.59
N ILE A 178 -1.41 -8.15 6.03
CA ILE A 178 -0.28 -7.23 6.18
C ILE A 178 -0.31 -6.63 7.58
N GLU A 179 0.87 -6.38 8.14
CA GLU A 179 1.05 -5.67 9.41
C GLU A 179 0.39 -4.28 9.33
N ARG A 180 -0.48 -3.98 10.30
CA ARG A 180 -1.31 -2.77 10.34
C ARG A 180 -1.53 -2.30 11.77
N THR A 181 -2.00 -1.06 11.94
CA THR A 181 -2.20 -0.45 13.27
C THR A 181 -3.64 -0.48 13.77
N SER A 182 -4.60 -0.95 12.97
CA SER A 182 -6.02 -0.95 13.34
C SER A 182 -6.34 -1.87 14.51
N VAL A 183 -5.69 -3.03 14.61
CA VAL A 183 -5.67 -3.85 15.82
C VAL A 183 -4.24 -4.28 16.09
N ASN A 184 -3.77 -4.12 17.33
CA ASN A 184 -2.44 -4.53 17.77
C ASN A 184 -2.57 -5.42 19.02
N VAL A 185 -1.90 -6.57 19.00
CA VAL A 185 -1.67 -7.37 20.21
C VAL A 185 -0.32 -7.00 20.77
N LEU A 186 -0.33 -6.30 21.91
CA LEU A 186 0.85 -5.75 22.55
C LEU A 186 1.70 -6.86 23.21
N PRO A 187 3.00 -6.61 23.49
CA PRO A 187 3.88 -7.62 24.09
C PRO A 187 3.43 -8.15 25.46
N ASN A 188 2.64 -7.36 26.21
CA ASN A 188 2.05 -7.77 27.47
C ASN A 188 0.76 -8.59 27.31
N GLY A 189 0.31 -8.84 26.07
CA GLY A 189 -0.90 -9.57 25.73
C GLY A 189 -2.17 -8.72 25.74
N ASP A 190 -2.08 -7.40 25.96
CA ASP A 190 -3.22 -6.50 25.80
C ASP A 190 -3.59 -6.36 24.32
N VAL A 191 -4.88 -6.20 24.04
CA VAL A 191 -5.39 -6.03 22.67
C VAL A 191 -5.89 -4.61 22.50
N GLU A 192 -5.22 -3.87 21.63
CA GLU A 192 -5.58 -2.50 21.28
C GLU A 192 -6.31 -2.48 19.93
N ALA A 193 -7.52 -1.92 19.88
CA ALA A 193 -8.22 -1.68 18.61
C ALA A 193 -8.44 -0.18 18.41
N ARG A 194 -8.04 0.32 17.25
CA ARG A 194 -8.06 1.73 16.85
C ARG A 194 -9.04 1.93 15.73
N PHE A 195 -9.95 2.88 15.90
CA PHE A 195 -11.04 3.10 14.96
C PHE A 195 -11.48 4.56 14.98
N ASN A 196 -12.25 4.90 13.97
CA ASN A 196 -12.91 6.18 13.86
C ASN A 196 -14.31 6.11 14.44
N ILE A 197 -14.72 7.17 15.13
CA ILE A 197 -16.07 7.38 15.63
C ILE A 197 -16.54 8.70 15.07
N ASN A 198 -17.58 8.66 14.26
CA ASN A 198 -18.20 9.88 13.76
C ASN A 198 -19.21 10.39 14.79
N LEU A 199 -18.80 11.34 15.64
CA LEU A 199 -19.62 11.75 16.78
C LEU A 199 -20.93 12.42 16.32
N PRO A 200 -22.09 11.95 16.81
CA PRO A 200 -23.38 12.32 16.24
C PRO A 200 -23.79 13.75 16.58
N ALA A 201 -24.40 14.41 15.59
CA ALA A 201 -24.91 15.77 15.72
C ALA A 201 -26.10 16.06 14.81
N ARG A 202 -26.86 17.10 15.17
CA ARG A 202 -27.91 17.71 14.36
C ARG A 202 -27.50 19.13 14.02
N GLY A 203 -27.05 19.37 12.79
CA GLY A 203 -26.39 20.64 12.45
C GLY A 203 -25.08 20.78 13.23
N ARG A 204 -24.97 21.77 14.12
CA ARG A 204 -23.82 21.93 15.06
C ARG A 204 -24.17 21.61 16.51
N SER A 205 -25.35 21.05 16.77
CA SER A 205 -25.80 20.67 18.11
C SER A 205 -25.52 19.20 18.35
N ILE A 206 -24.92 18.88 19.50
CA ILE A 206 -24.56 17.53 19.91
C ILE A 206 -25.83 16.69 20.15
N CYS A 207 -25.87 15.49 19.56
CA CYS A 207 -26.89 14.49 19.84
C CYS A 207 -26.42 13.55 20.96
N GLY A 208 -26.45 14.03 22.21
CA GLY A 208 -25.92 13.33 23.38
C GLY A 208 -26.50 11.93 23.60
N ASP A 209 -27.83 11.77 23.52
CA ASP A 209 -28.50 10.47 23.66
C ASP A 209 -28.06 9.45 22.59
N TRP A 210 -27.85 9.92 21.36
CA TRP A 210 -27.36 9.04 20.29
C TRP A 210 -25.90 8.66 20.51
N ALA A 211 -25.05 9.61 20.94
CA ALA A 211 -23.68 9.32 21.33
C ALA A 211 -23.61 8.33 22.50
N TYR A 212 -24.53 8.45 23.46
CA TYR A 212 -24.70 7.51 24.56
C TYR A 212 -25.00 6.10 24.04
N THR A 213 -25.97 5.93 23.13
CA THR A 213 -26.26 4.61 22.56
C THR A 213 -25.02 4.01 21.87
N ILE A 214 -24.28 4.77 21.09
CA ILE A 214 -23.11 4.25 20.37
C ILE A 214 -21.98 3.89 21.34
N LEU A 215 -21.59 4.82 22.22
CA LEU A 215 -20.43 4.66 23.08
C LEU A 215 -20.71 3.80 24.30
N VAL A 216 -21.88 3.91 24.91
CA VAL A 216 -22.19 3.25 26.19
C VAL A 216 -22.92 1.92 25.99
N GLU A 217 -23.78 1.80 24.97
CA GLU A 217 -24.58 0.60 24.75
C GLU A 217 -23.95 -0.32 23.70
N THR A 218 -23.59 0.22 22.53
CA THR A 218 -23.08 -0.56 21.37
C THR A 218 -21.60 -0.91 21.50
N LEU A 219 -20.73 0.06 21.81
CA LEU A 219 -19.28 -0.17 21.81
C LEU A 219 -18.82 -1.28 22.75
N PRO A 220 -19.30 -1.41 24.01
CA PRO A 220 -18.89 -2.53 24.86
C PRO A 220 -19.28 -3.90 24.30
N GLN A 221 -20.43 -3.99 23.60
CA GLN A 221 -20.85 -5.23 22.94
C GLN A 221 -19.95 -5.55 21.75
N LEU A 222 -19.61 -4.53 20.94
CA LEU A 222 -18.70 -4.67 19.82
C LEU A 222 -17.30 -5.14 20.27
N VAL A 223 -16.77 -4.54 21.33
CA VAL A 223 -15.48 -4.92 21.94
C VAL A 223 -15.53 -6.36 22.46
N GLU A 224 -16.59 -6.73 23.20
CA GLU A 224 -16.74 -8.08 23.73
C GLU A 224 -16.78 -9.13 22.61
N GLN A 225 -17.59 -8.93 21.58
CA GLN A 225 -17.74 -9.90 20.49
C GLN A 225 -16.50 -9.99 19.60
N SER A 226 -15.68 -8.94 19.54
CA SER A 226 -14.57 -8.87 18.58
C SER A 226 -13.20 -9.14 19.18
N LEU A 227 -12.96 -8.74 20.43
CA LEU A 227 -11.61 -8.69 21.03
C LEU A 227 -11.44 -9.65 22.22
N VAL A 228 -12.41 -10.54 22.47
CA VAL A 228 -12.34 -11.55 23.53
C VAL A 228 -12.26 -12.94 22.91
N PHE A 229 -11.24 -13.72 23.30
CA PHE A 229 -10.97 -15.05 22.74
C PHE A 229 -12.16 -16.01 22.87
N GLN A 230 -12.84 -16.03 24.02
CA GLN A 230 -14.01 -16.90 24.27
C GLN A 230 -15.21 -16.61 23.36
N ARG A 231 -15.27 -15.43 22.74
CA ARG A 231 -16.31 -15.07 21.76
C ARG A 231 -15.92 -15.41 20.33
N GLN A 232 -14.66 -15.77 20.09
CA GLN A 232 -14.16 -16.11 18.75
C GLN A 232 -14.49 -17.55 18.37
N ASN A 233 -14.63 -17.78 17.07
CA ASN A 233 -14.61 -19.14 16.52
C ASN A 233 -13.17 -19.66 16.54
N GLU A 234 -12.83 -20.44 17.57
CA GLU A 234 -11.48 -20.97 17.80
C GLU A 234 -10.93 -21.74 16.58
N ASN A 235 -11.74 -22.59 15.96
CA ASN A 235 -11.32 -23.38 14.80
C ASN A 235 -10.98 -22.48 13.60
N HIS A 236 -11.79 -21.47 13.35
CA HIS A 236 -11.58 -20.53 12.26
C HIS A 236 -10.36 -19.64 12.50
N LEU A 237 -10.20 -19.16 13.74
CA LEU A 237 -9.04 -18.36 14.16
C LEU A 237 -7.73 -19.13 14.00
N TRP A 238 -7.65 -20.37 14.52
CA TRP A 238 -6.47 -21.20 14.34
C TRP A 238 -6.17 -21.51 12.88
N LYS A 239 -7.20 -21.76 12.07
CA LYS A 239 -7.03 -21.97 10.62
C LYS A 239 -6.42 -20.74 9.94
N HIS A 240 -6.86 -19.55 10.33
CA HIS A 240 -6.32 -18.29 9.80
C HIS A 240 -4.84 -18.11 10.17
N VAL A 241 -4.50 -18.20 11.45
CA VAL A 241 -3.12 -18.02 11.92
C VAL A 241 -2.16 -19.05 11.31
N ARG A 242 -2.55 -20.33 11.33
CA ARG A 242 -1.73 -21.43 10.78
C ARG A 242 -1.54 -21.32 9.27
N SER A 243 -2.56 -20.88 8.54
CA SER A 243 -2.45 -20.66 7.09
C SER A 243 -1.44 -19.57 6.77
N VAL A 244 -1.47 -18.43 7.46
CA VAL A 244 -0.52 -17.34 7.23
C VAL A 244 0.90 -17.74 7.61
N GLU A 245 1.07 -18.49 8.70
CA GLU A 245 2.37 -19.06 9.08
C GLU A 245 2.94 -19.99 8.00
N ASP A 246 2.12 -20.90 7.47
CA ASP A 246 2.53 -21.81 6.40
C ASP A 246 2.93 -21.06 5.11
N GLN A 247 2.24 -19.97 4.77
CA GLN A 247 2.56 -19.12 3.61
C GLN A 247 3.92 -18.43 3.78
N GLU A 248 4.19 -17.88 4.95
CA GLU A 248 5.48 -17.23 5.25
C GLU A 248 6.62 -18.25 5.24
N MET A 249 6.40 -19.43 5.82
CA MET A 249 7.38 -20.52 5.81
C MET A 249 7.67 -20.99 4.38
N LEU A 250 6.64 -21.16 3.55
CA LEU A 250 6.79 -21.52 2.14
C LEU A 250 7.61 -20.48 1.38
N ARG A 251 7.34 -19.19 1.61
CA ARG A 251 8.11 -18.08 1.02
C ARG A 251 9.58 -18.13 1.46
N GLY A 252 9.85 -18.38 2.74
CA GLY A 252 11.20 -18.53 3.28
C GLY A 252 11.99 -19.69 2.67
N MET A 253 11.31 -20.77 2.26
CA MET A 253 11.94 -21.95 1.64
C MET A 253 12.32 -21.77 0.16
N LEU A 254 11.82 -20.73 -0.52
CA LEU A 254 12.03 -20.54 -1.97
C LEU A 254 13.51 -20.40 -2.33
N LYS A 255 14.25 -19.57 -1.58
CA LYS A 255 15.65 -19.24 -1.87
C LYS A 255 16.55 -20.49 -1.80
N ASP A 256 16.39 -21.29 -0.76
CA ASP A 256 17.16 -22.52 -0.55
C ASP A 256 16.82 -23.60 -1.58
N ALA A 257 15.60 -23.57 -2.13
CA ALA A 257 15.16 -24.45 -3.20
C ALA A 257 15.56 -23.96 -4.61
N GLY A 258 16.26 -22.82 -4.73
CA GLY A 258 16.63 -22.23 -6.02
C GLY A 258 15.42 -21.71 -6.82
N LEU A 259 14.35 -21.30 -6.12
CA LEU A 259 13.13 -20.78 -6.70
C LEU A 259 12.98 -19.28 -6.41
N VAL A 260 12.23 -18.58 -7.27
CA VAL A 260 11.79 -17.20 -7.05
C VAL A 260 10.30 -17.10 -6.80
N GLY A 261 9.53 -18.14 -7.12
CA GLY A 261 8.10 -18.18 -6.84
C GLY A 261 7.56 -19.61 -6.83
N PHE A 262 6.36 -19.77 -6.30
CA PHE A 262 5.66 -21.04 -6.25
C PHE A 262 4.15 -20.83 -6.39
N VAL A 263 3.50 -21.67 -7.18
CA VAL A 263 2.04 -21.66 -7.40
C VAL A 263 1.49 -23.04 -7.08
N VAL A 264 0.68 -23.15 -6.02
CA VAL A 264 0.12 -24.43 -5.58
C VAL A 264 -0.85 -25.05 -6.61
N ASP A 265 -0.85 -26.38 -6.72
CA ASP A 265 -1.88 -27.11 -7.45
C ASP A 265 -3.25 -26.86 -6.79
N GLY A 266 -4.27 -26.54 -7.58
CA GLY A 266 -5.60 -26.20 -7.09
C GLY A 266 -5.83 -24.70 -6.85
N ALA A 267 -4.84 -23.83 -7.08
CA ALA A 267 -4.99 -22.39 -6.89
C ALA A 267 -6.06 -21.78 -7.80
N VAL A 268 -6.76 -20.77 -7.29
CA VAL A 268 -7.70 -19.93 -8.06
C VAL A 268 -7.06 -18.57 -8.29
N LEU A 269 -6.41 -18.43 -9.44
CA LEU A 269 -5.75 -17.19 -9.85
C LEU A 269 -6.72 -16.10 -10.36
N PRO A 270 -7.77 -16.40 -11.16
CA PRO A 270 -8.65 -15.36 -11.68
C PRO A 270 -9.51 -14.73 -10.57
N ARG A 271 -9.72 -13.42 -10.66
CA ARG A 271 -10.58 -12.66 -9.73
C ARG A 271 -12.00 -12.53 -10.28
N GLN A 272 -12.94 -12.25 -9.40
CA GLN A 272 -14.37 -12.16 -9.69
C GLN A 272 -14.68 -11.10 -10.76
N SER A 273 -14.00 -9.95 -10.70
CA SER A 273 -14.07 -8.91 -11.74
C SER A 273 -12.85 -8.00 -11.68
N GLY A 274 -12.67 -7.09 -12.64
CA GLY A 274 -11.59 -6.10 -12.61
C GLY A 274 -11.67 -5.10 -11.45
N ALA A 275 -12.78 -5.04 -10.72
CA ALA A 275 -12.99 -4.14 -9.58
C ALA A 275 -13.12 -4.89 -8.24
N SER A 276 -13.13 -6.23 -8.24
CA SER A 276 -13.25 -7.06 -7.05
C SER A 276 -12.05 -7.98 -6.98
N ASP A 277 -11.27 -7.83 -5.91
CA ASP A 277 -10.18 -8.75 -5.62
C ASP A 277 -10.68 -10.03 -4.93
N LEU A 278 -11.95 -10.44 -5.04
CA LEU A 278 -12.40 -11.76 -4.57
C LEU A 278 -12.12 -12.87 -5.61
N PRO A 279 -11.95 -14.14 -5.22
CA PRO A 279 -11.73 -15.21 -6.20
C PRO A 279 -12.93 -15.42 -7.12
N LEU A 280 -12.66 -15.76 -8.37
CA LEU A 280 -13.71 -16.18 -9.30
C LEU A 280 -14.37 -17.46 -8.78
N SER A 281 -15.69 -17.44 -8.67
CA SER A 281 -16.49 -18.59 -8.23
C SER A 281 -17.37 -19.11 -9.37
N GLY A 282 -17.55 -20.44 -9.45
CA GLY A 282 -18.47 -21.11 -10.39
C GLY A 282 -17.78 -22.02 -11.42
N ASP A 283 -18.58 -22.67 -12.27
CA ASP A 283 -18.17 -23.73 -13.20
C ASP A 283 -17.12 -23.32 -14.25
N LYS A 284 -16.90 -22.01 -14.42
CA LYS A 284 -15.92 -21.45 -15.37
C LYS A 284 -14.53 -21.23 -14.75
N CYS A 285 -14.35 -21.55 -13.47
CA CYS A 285 -13.07 -21.41 -12.80
C CYS A 285 -12.18 -22.62 -13.10
N VAL A 286 -11.10 -22.40 -13.85
CA VAL A 286 -10.06 -23.42 -14.07
C VAL A 286 -9.08 -23.35 -12.90
N LEU A 287 -8.91 -24.46 -12.19
CA LEU A 287 -7.93 -24.58 -11.12
C LEU A 287 -6.53 -24.72 -11.70
N PHE A 288 -5.56 -24.06 -11.09
CA PHE A 288 -4.18 -24.15 -11.53
C PHE A 288 -3.64 -25.58 -11.35
N LYS A 289 -2.93 -26.09 -12.36
CA LYS A 289 -2.30 -27.41 -12.31
C LYS A 289 -0.89 -27.32 -12.86
N SER A 290 0.10 -27.70 -12.06
CA SER A 290 1.50 -27.64 -12.43
C SER A 290 1.87 -28.63 -13.54
N PRO A 291 2.78 -28.24 -14.47
CA PRO A 291 3.41 -29.19 -15.38
C PRO A 291 4.40 -30.07 -14.61
N GLU A 292 4.52 -31.34 -14.99
CA GLU A 292 5.31 -32.34 -14.24
C GLU A 292 6.79 -31.96 -14.08
N SER A 293 7.39 -31.29 -15.08
CA SER A 293 8.79 -30.86 -15.05
C SER A 293 9.10 -29.81 -13.97
N LEU A 294 8.17 -28.88 -13.74
CA LEU A 294 8.30 -27.79 -12.78
C LEU A 294 7.60 -28.09 -11.45
N ARG A 295 7.03 -29.29 -11.31
CA ARG A 295 6.34 -29.71 -10.09
C ARG A 295 7.33 -29.85 -8.93
N ARG A 296 7.05 -29.19 -7.81
CA ARG A 296 7.83 -29.23 -6.56
C ARG A 296 6.88 -29.45 -5.39
N SER A 297 7.40 -30.07 -4.32
CA SER A 297 6.64 -30.30 -3.10
C SER A 297 7.39 -29.80 -1.87
N PHE A 298 6.67 -29.18 -0.95
CA PHE A 298 7.19 -28.62 0.30
C PHE A 298 6.39 -29.17 1.47
N THR A 299 7.06 -29.43 2.60
CA THR A 299 6.39 -29.87 3.83
C THR A 299 6.30 -28.68 4.79
N LEU A 300 5.08 -28.23 5.04
CA LEU A 300 4.76 -27.08 5.89
C LEU A 300 4.32 -27.56 7.28
N PRO A 301 4.53 -26.74 8.33
CA PRO A 301 4.33 -27.17 9.70
C PRO A 301 2.87 -27.46 10.05
N ASN A 302 1.90 -26.77 9.44
CA ASN A 302 0.49 -26.95 9.79
C ASN A 302 -0.32 -27.73 8.75
N CYS A 303 -0.27 -27.35 7.46
CA CYS A 303 -1.05 -28.01 6.41
C CYS A 303 -0.39 -29.27 5.84
N GLY A 304 0.89 -29.51 6.15
CA GLY A 304 1.64 -30.69 5.70
C GLY A 304 2.21 -30.52 4.29
N LEU A 305 2.10 -31.56 3.47
CA LEU A 305 2.70 -31.56 2.12
C LEU A 305 1.86 -30.73 1.15
N VAL A 306 2.47 -29.69 0.58
CA VAL A 306 1.92 -28.92 -0.55
C VAL A 306 2.68 -29.22 -1.81
N THR A 307 1.99 -29.31 -2.94
CA THR A 307 2.58 -29.58 -4.26
C THR A 307 2.08 -28.54 -5.26
N GLY A 308 2.96 -28.09 -6.15
CA GLY A 308 2.66 -27.05 -7.12
C GLY A 308 3.81 -26.78 -8.08
N MET A 309 3.67 -25.75 -8.89
CA MET A 309 4.69 -25.31 -9.83
C MET A 309 5.71 -24.42 -9.12
N GLY A 310 6.97 -24.84 -9.08
CA GLY A 310 8.08 -23.97 -8.69
C GLY A 310 8.57 -23.17 -9.90
N ILE A 311 8.83 -21.88 -9.71
CA ILE A 311 9.44 -20.98 -10.69
C ILE A 311 10.92 -20.87 -10.35
N PRO A 312 11.83 -21.46 -11.14
CA PRO A 312 13.27 -21.44 -10.85
C PRO A 312 13.88 -20.06 -10.98
N GLN A 313 15.01 -19.84 -10.30
CA GLN A 313 15.87 -18.68 -10.53
C GLN A 313 16.36 -18.66 -11.99
N GLY A 314 16.49 -17.45 -12.55
CA GLY A 314 16.85 -17.24 -13.95
C GLY A 314 15.79 -16.46 -14.71
N VAL A 315 15.66 -16.75 -16.00
CA VAL A 315 14.72 -16.08 -16.91
C VAL A 315 13.58 -17.05 -17.25
N THR A 316 12.41 -16.81 -16.67
CA THR A 316 11.18 -17.57 -16.96
C THR A 316 10.23 -16.74 -17.80
N VAL A 317 9.73 -17.32 -18.90
CA VAL A 317 8.83 -16.62 -19.83
C VAL A 317 7.50 -17.36 -19.92
N PHE A 318 6.42 -16.67 -19.61
CA PHE A 318 5.05 -17.11 -19.84
C PHE A 318 4.56 -16.65 -21.22
N VAL A 319 4.21 -17.61 -22.07
CA VAL A 319 3.79 -17.41 -23.46
C VAL A 319 2.38 -17.92 -23.71
N GLY A 320 1.80 -17.64 -24.88
CA GLY A 320 0.49 -18.14 -25.29
C GLY A 320 -0.42 -17.07 -25.88
N GLY A 321 -1.57 -17.51 -26.41
CA GLY A 321 -2.56 -16.63 -27.05
C GLY A 321 -3.14 -15.57 -26.12
N GLY A 322 -3.70 -14.51 -26.69
CA GLY A 322 -4.48 -13.52 -25.94
C GLY A 322 -5.68 -14.20 -25.24
N PHE A 323 -5.95 -13.84 -23.98
CA PHE A 323 -7.01 -14.43 -23.14
C PHE A 323 -6.78 -15.86 -22.61
N HIS A 324 -5.58 -16.43 -22.74
CA HIS A 324 -5.27 -17.77 -22.18
C HIS A 324 -4.80 -17.75 -20.71
N GLY A 325 -4.80 -16.59 -20.04
CA GLY A 325 -4.49 -16.47 -18.60
C GLY A 325 -3.07 -16.01 -18.23
N LYS A 326 -2.25 -15.56 -19.18
CA LYS A 326 -0.85 -15.12 -18.92
C LYS A 326 -0.76 -14.00 -17.87
N SER A 327 -1.41 -12.86 -18.10
CA SER A 327 -1.41 -11.74 -17.15
C SER A 327 -2.13 -12.09 -15.84
N THR A 328 -3.02 -13.08 -15.84
CA THR A 328 -3.65 -13.58 -14.61
C THR A 328 -2.64 -14.29 -13.72
N VAL A 329 -1.75 -15.11 -14.30
CA VAL A 329 -0.65 -15.74 -13.56
C VAL A 329 0.31 -14.67 -13.03
N LEU A 330 0.73 -13.72 -13.88
CA LEU A 330 1.67 -12.68 -13.44
C LEU A 330 1.08 -11.81 -12.33
N LYS A 331 -0.19 -11.40 -12.44
CA LYS A 331 -0.89 -10.67 -11.36
C LYS A 331 -0.97 -11.43 -10.06
N ALA A 332 -1.13 -12.76 -10.10
CA ALA A 332 -1.10 -13.57 -8.89
C ALA A 332 0.31 -13.63 -8.27
N LEU A 333 1.36 -13.69 -9.09
CA LEU A 333 2.75 -13.63 -8.64
C LEU A 333 3.15 -12.25 -8.10
N GLU A 334 2.62 -11.17 -8.68
CA GLU A 334 2.85 -9.79 -8.23
C GLU A 334 2.45 -9.57 -6.78
N VAL A 335 1.27 -10.09 -6.40
CA VAL A 335 0.77 -10.03 -5.01
C VAL A 335 1.21 -11.21 -4.15
N GLY A 336 1.90 -12.21 -4.72
CA GLY A 336 2.50 -13.33 -3.98
C GLY A 336 3.60 -12.93 -3.00
N VAL A 337 4.02 -11.67 -3.04
CA VAL A 337 4.88 -11.02 -2.04
C VAL A 337 4.16 -10.81 -0.71
N TYR A 338 2.83 -10.82 -0.70
CA TYR A 338 1.99 -10.73 0.49
C TYR A 338 1.37 -12.10 0.84
N ASN A 339 1.04 -12.28 2.11
CA ASN A 339 0.20 -13.40 2.54
C ASN A 339 -1.28 -13.08 2.20
N HIS A 340 -2.08 -14.10 1.94
CA HIS A 340 -3.50 -13.98 1.64
C HIS A 340 -4.35 -14.65 2.71
N VAL A 341 -5.61 -14.21 2.84
CA VAL A 341 -6.58 -14.87 3.70
C VAL A 341 -6.84 -16.31 3.26
N PRO A 342 -7.16 -17.23 4.19
CA PRO A 342 -7.65 -18.55 3.83
C PRO A 342 -8.86 -18.44 2.89
N SER A 343 -8.91 -19.31 1.87
CA SER A 343 -9.96 -19.31 0.84
C SER A 343 -9.93 -18.14 -0.16
N ASP A 344 -8.82 -17.40 -0.23
CA ASP A 344 -8.57 -16.44 -1.31
C ASP A 344 -8.32 -17.11 -2.67
N GLY A 345 -7.85 -18.36 -2.65
CA GLY A 345 -7.43 -19.11 -3.82
C GLY A 345 -5.95 -18.90 -4.19
N ARG A 346 -5.31 -17.85 -3.65
CA ARG A 346 -3.90 -17.53 -3.83
C ARG A 346 -3.07 -17.69 -2.55
N GLU A 347 -3.60 -18.31 -1.51
CA GLU A 347 -2.88 -18.48 -0.23
C GLU A 347 -1.45 -19.04 -0.42
N PHE A 348 -1.28 -20.12 -1.17
CA PHE A 348 0.04 -20.70 -1.43
C PHE A 348 0.60 -20.31 -2.80
N VAL A 349 0.27 -19.10 -3.25
CA VAL A 349 0.95 -18.43 -4.38
C VAL A 349 1.93 -17.45 -3.76
N VAL A 350 3.18 -17.86 -3.68
CA VAL A 350 4.23 -17.06 -3.02
C VAL A 350 5.29 -16.64 -4.04
N MET A 351 5.82 -15.46 -3.82
CA MET A 351 6.90 -14.87 -4.61
C MET A 351 8.00 -14.40 -3.67
N ASP A 352 9.22 -14.32 -4.19
CA ASP A 352 10.36 -13.63 -3.60
C ASP A 352 9.91 -12.28 -2.99
N PRO A 353 10.14 -12.03 -1.69
CA PRO A 353 9.70 -10.80 -1.03
C PRO A 353 10.28 -9.52 -1.67
N HIS A 354 11.43 -9.65 -2.35
CA HIS A 354 12.10 -8.56 -3.07
C HIS A 354 11.76 -8.53 -4.57
N ALA A 355 10.66 -9.17 -4.98
CA ALA A 355 10.16 -9.08 -6.35
C ALA A 355 9.51 -7.71 -6.62
N ALA A 356 9.93 -7.07 -7.71
CA ALA A 356 9.44 -5.78 -8.18
C ALA A 356 8.73 -5.91 -9.53
N LYS A 357 7.50 -5.39 -9.62
CA LYS A 357 6.77 -5.25 -10.89
C LYS A 357 7.28 -4.01 -11.63
N ILE A 358 7.76 -4.22 -12.84
CA ILE A 358 8.28 -3.17 -13.72
C ILE A 358 7.30 -2.95 -14.87
N ARG A 359 7.07 -1.68 -15.19
CA ARG A 359 6.27 -1.23 -16.33
C ARG A 359 6.76 0.13 -16.85
N SER A 360 6.25 0.52 -18.01
CA SER A 360 6.48 1.85 -18.59
C SER A 360 5.63 2.91 -17.88
N GLU A 361 6.22 4.10 -17.67
CA GLU A 361 5.62 5.23 -16.96
C GLU A 361 5.92 6.55 -17.67
N ASP A 362 5.14 6.85 -18.71
CA ASP A 362 5.29 8.11 -19.43
C ASP A 362 5.08 9.31 -18.50
N SER A 363 5.92 10.34 -18.67
CA SER A 363 5.86 11.64 -17.97
C SER A 363 6.17 11.65 -16.48
N ARG A 364 6.69 10.54 -15.92
CA ARG A 364 7.26 10.56 -14.56
C ARG A 364 8.56 11.36 -14.50
N SER A 365 8.87 11.89 -13.32
CA SER A 365 10.19 12.45 -13.05
C SER A 365 11.23 11.35 -12.78
N VAL A 366 12.47 11.63 -13.16
CA VAL A 366 13.65 10.82 -12.84
C VAL A 366 14.76 11.77 -12.40
N VAL A 367 15.50 11.43 -11.35
CA VAL A 367 16.51 12.31 -10.76
C VAL A 367 17.80 11.55 -10.48
N CYS A 368 18.89 12.01 -11.10
CA CYS A 368 20.26 11.54 -10.92
C CYS A 368 20.42 10.00 -11.01
N THR A 369 19.70 9.36 -11.92
CA THR A 369 19.69 7.89 -12.09
C THR A 369 20.64 7.49 -13.22
N ASP A 370 21.44 6.44 -13.01
CA ASP A 370 22.30 5.88 -14.04
C ASP A 370 21.51 4.90 -14.91
N ILE A 371 21.10 5.33 -16.10
CA ILE A 371 20.36 4.52 -17.07
C ILE A 371 21.24 4.05 -18.23
N SER A 372 22.56 4.24 -18.15
CA SER A 372 23.52 3.92 -19.22
C SER A 372 23.50 2.45 -19.64
N ALA A 373 23.09 1.55 -18.74
CA ALA A 373 22.89 0.14 -19.06
C ALA A 373 21.89 -0.08 -20.21
N PHE A 374 20.89 0.80 -20.35
CA PHE A 374 19.85 0.65 -21.37
C PHE A 374 19.81 1.80 -22.37
N ILE A 375 20.31 2.98 -22.01
CA ILE A 375 20.14 4.18 -22.80
C ILE A 375 21.47 4.91 -22.88
N ASP A 376 21.96 5.07 -24.10
CA ASP A 376 23.20 5.77 -24.42
C ASP A 376 22.97 6.78 -25.55
N ASN A 377 23.89 7.73 -25.74
CA ASN A 377 23.89 8.63 -26.89
C ASN A 377 22.58 9.41 -27.11
N LEU A 378 21.94 9.85 -26.02
CA LEU A 378 20.73 10.67 -26.10
C LEU A 378 20.97 11.96 -26.92
N PRO A 379 19.92 12.48 -27.60
CA PRO A 379 19.97 13.77 -28.25
C PRO A 379 20.51 14.86 -27.30
N PHE A 380 21.24 15.83 -27.85
CA PHE A 380 21.89 16.91 -27.08
C PHE A 380 22.98 16.45 -26.11
N LYS A 381 23.45 15.19 -26.19
CA LYS A 381 24.50 14.63 -25.32
C LYS A 381 24.13 14.73 -23.85
N GLN A 382 22.86 14.50 -23.53
CA GLN A 382 22.44 14.36 -22.14
C GLN A 382 23.21 13.22 -21.48
N ASP A 383 23.63 13.44 -20.24
CA ASP A 383 24.36 12.46 -19.45
C ASP A 383 23.42 11.34 -19.00
N THR A 384 23.69 10.12 -19.44
CA THR A 384 22.92 8.92 -19.12
C THR A 384 23.36 8.26 -17.81
N THR A 385 24.55 8.61 -17.29
CA THR A 385 25.06 8.13 -16.00
C THR A 385 24.44 8.88 -14.82
N ARG A 386 23.99 10.12 -15.05
CA ARG A 386 23.31 10.98 -14.06
C ARG A 386 22.02 11.55 -14.62
N PHE A 387 21.24 10.71 -15.27
CA PHE A 387 20.05 11.12 -16.01
C PHE A 387 19.01 11.76 -15.08
N SER A 388 18.52 12.92 -15.51
CA SER A 388 17.48 13.67 -14.80
C SER A 388 16.50 14.28 -15.80
N THR A 389 15.21 14.08 -15.59
CA THR A 389 14.14 14.66 -16.42
C THR A 389 12.87 14.85 -15.58
N ALA A 390 12.06 15.86 -15.93
CA ALA A 390 10.73 16.05 -15.37
C ALA A 390 9.63 15.32 -16.18
N ASP A 391 9.98 14.83 -17.38
CA ASP A 391 9.10 14.22 -18.37
C ASP A 391 9.85 13.09 -19.08
N ALA A 392 9.84 11.89 -18.46
CA ALA A 392 10.46 10.70 -19.03
C ALA A 392 9.59 10.10 -20.14
N SER A 393 10.22 9.52 -21.18
CA SER A 393 9.52 8.70 -22.16
C SER A 393 9.34 7.27 -21.63
N GLY A 394 8.55 6.45 -22.30
CA GLY A 394 8.27 5.08 -21.85
C GLY A 394 9.52 4.23 -21.66
N SER A 395 10.46 4.28 -22.61
CA SER A 395 11.72 3.54 -22.48
C SER A 395 12.64 4.10 -21.38
N THR A 396 12.75 5.43 -21.22
CA THR A 396 13.61 6.01 -20.17
C THR A 396 13.04 5.83 -18.78
N SER A 397 11.71 5.90 -18.64
CA SER A 397 11.01 5.63 -17.39
C SER A 397 11.13 4.16 -16.99
N GLN A 398 11.00 3.23 -17.93
CA GLN A 398 11.16 1.79 -17.67
C GLN A 398 12.61 1.43 -17.33
N ALA A 399 13.59 2.01 -18.03
CA ALA A 399 15.01 1.86 -17.68
C ALA A 399 15.30 2.37 -16.25
N ALA A 400 14.79 3.56 -15.91
CA ALA A 400 14.92 4.11 -14.57
C ALA A 400 14.25 3.21 -13.52
N ASN A 401 13.03 2.71 -13.78
CA ASN A 401 12.30 1.84 -12.87
C ASN A 401 13.09 0.56 -12.51
N ILE A 402 13.76 -0.05 -13.51
CA ILE A 402 14.63 -1.22 -13.27
C ILE A 402 15.82 -0.84 -12.39
N VAL A 403 16.59 0.18 -12.77
CA VAL A 403 17.80 0.57 -12.02
C VAL A 403 17.46 1.00 -10.59
N GLU A 404 16.36 1.72 -10.41
CA GLU A 404 15.86 2.14 -9.10
C GLU A 404 15.43 0.96 -8.22
N ALA A 405 14.83 -0.08 -8.81
CA ALA A 405 14.50 -1.30 -8.07
C ALA A 405 15.77 -2.07 -7.68
N LEU A 406 16.76 -2.16 -8.58
CA LEU A 406 18.05 -2.79 -8.30
C LEU A 406 18.83 -2.06 -7.20
N GLU A 407 18.79 -0.73 -7.18
CA GLU A 407 19.46 0.12 -6.19
C GLU A 407 19.03 -0.19 -4.75
N VAL A 408 17.79 -0.63 -4.54
CA VAL A 408 17.24 -0.94 -3.21
C VAL A 408 17.08 -2.46 -2.98
N GLY A 409 17.79 -3.26 -3.76
CA GLY A 409 17.95 -4.70 -3.51
C GLY A 409 16.86 -5.60 -4.11
N ALA A 410 16.20 -5.22 -5.20
CA ALA A 410 15.29 -6.13 -5.90
C ALA A 410 16.04 -7.34 -6.48
N THR A 411 15.59 -8.55 -6.15
CA THR A 411 16.20 -9.82 -6.61
C THR A 411 15.40 -10.50 -7.71
N THR A 412 14.16 -10.07 -7.96
CA THR A 412 13.35 -10.58 -9.07
C THR A 412 12.55 -9.46 -9.74
N LEU A 413 12.54 -9.45 -11.08
CA LEU A 413 11.74 -8.51 -11.87
C LEU A 413 10.54 -9.23 -12.49
N LEU A 414 9.35 -8.68 -12.31
CA LEU A 414 8.12 -9.12 -12.96
C LEU A 414 7.79 -8.14 -14.08
N ILE A 415 7.60 -8.61 -15.31
CA ILE A 415 7.41 -7.75 -16.50
C ILE A 415 6.28 -8.31 -17.36
N ASP A 416 5.34 -7.45 -17.74
CA ASP A 416 4.26 -7.77 -18.70
C ASP A 416 4.48 -6.97 -20.00
N GLU A 417 4.57 -7.66 -21.14
CA GLU A 417 4.73 -7.02 -22.46
C GLU A 417 3.64 -5.96 -22.71
N ASP A 418 2.41 -6.21 -22.25
CA ASP A 418 1.26 -5.33 -22.49
C ASP A 418 1.36 -3.97 -21.79
N THR A 419 2.21 -3.83 -20.76
CA THR A 419 2.42 -2.58 -20.01
C THR A 419 3.82 -1.99 -20.18
N CYS A 420 4.61 -2.53 -21.10
CA CYS A 420 5.98 -2.11 -21.36
C CYS A 420 6.12 -1.29 -22.64
N ALA A 421 7.22 -0.53 -22.72
CA ALA A 421 7.60 0.13 -23.96
C ALA A 421 8.14 -0.93 -24.95
N THR A 422 7.49 -1.10 -26.09
CA THR A 422 7.88 -2.11 -27.10
C THR A 422 9.34 -1.96 -27.52
N ASN A 423 9.79 -0.73 -27.76
CA ASN A 423 11.17 -0.40 -28.17
C ASN A 423 12.21 -0.70 -27.08
N PHE A 424 11.76 -0.84 -25.83
CA PHE A 424 12.61 -1.25 -24.72
C PHE A 424 12.68 -2.78 -24.61
N MET A 425 11.60 -3.50 -24.93
CA MET A 425 11.55 -4.96 -24.77
C MET A 425 12.31 -5.70 -25.86
N ILE A 426 12.17 -5.28 -27.12
CA ILE A 426 12.79 -5.93 -28.28
C ILE A 426 13.29 -4.90 -29.28
N ARG A 427 14.13 -5.37 -30.21
CA ARG A 427 14.52 -4.58 -31.37
C ARG A 427 14.48 -5.42 -32.63
N ASP A 428 13.56 -5.10 -33.53
CA ASP A 428 13.40 -5.79 -34.80
C ASP A 428 14.69 -5.75 -35.65
N TRP A 429 15.04 -6.90 -36.22
CA TRP A 429 16.27 -7.06 -37.01
C TRP A 429 16.29 -6.24 -38.29
N LYS A 430 15.13 -5.98 -38.93
CA LYS A 430 15.07 -5.12 -40.13
C LYS A 430 15.32 -3.67 -39.74
N MET A 431 14.80 -3.24 -38.60
CA MET A 431 15.08 -1.92 -38.05
C MET A 431 16.57 -1.76 -37.73
N GLN A 432 17.24 -2.81 -37.23
CA GLN A 432 18.69 -2.79 -37.01
C GLN A 432 19.50 -2.63 -38.31
N GLN A 433 19.03 -3.17 -39.43
CA GLN A 433 19.67 -2.99 -40.74
C GLN A 433 19.50 -1.58 -41.29
N LEU A 434 18.35 -0.94 -41.04
CA LEU A 434 18.07 0.41 -41.50
C LEU A 434 18.74 1.49 -40.63
N VAL A 435 18.65 1.33 -39.32
CA VAL A 435 19.17 2.29 -38.32
C VAL A 435 20.39 1.69 -37.65
N ALA A 436 21.57 2.21 -38.00
CA ALA A 436 22.83 1.78 -37.44
C ALA A 436 22.82 1.80 -35.90
N LYS A 437 23.50 0.84 -35.26
CA LYS A 437 23.55 0.68 -33.79
C LYS A 437 23.96 1.98 -33.07
N ASN A 438 24.86 2.77 -33.65
CA ASN A 438 25.32 4.05 -33.08
C ASN A 438 24.32 5.21 -33.21
N LYS A 439 23.21 5.03 -33.93
CA LYS A 439 22.14 6.02 -34.08
C LYS A 439 20.87 5.67 -33.31
N GLU A 440 20.83 4.47 -32.72
CA GLU A 440 19.73 4.05 -31.86
C GLU A 440 20.21 4.10 -30.40
N PRO A 441 19.67 5.01 -29.58
CA PRO A 441 20.13 5.20 -28.21
C PRO A 441 19.73 4.08 -27.26
N ILE A 442 18.76 3.23 -27.64
CA ILE A 442 18.16 2.23 -26.74
C ILE A 442 18.80 0.86 -26.97
N THR A 443 19.36 0.31 -25.89
CA THR A 443 19.73 -1.10 -25.75
C THR A 443 18.51 -1.84 -25.17
N PRO A 444 17.93 -2.79 -25.91
CA PRO A 444 16.71 -3.48 -25.47
C PRO A 444 17.00 -4.41 -24.28
N PHE A 445 15.99 -4.62 -23.44
CA PHE A 445 16.06 -5.46 -22.24
C PHE A 445 16.52 -6.89 -22.54
N ILE A 446 16.09 -7.45 -23.68
CA ILE A 446 16.50 -8.78 -24.13
C ILE A 446 18.02 -8.95 -24.24
N SER A 447 18.78 -7.89 -24.51
CA SER A 447 20.26 -7.93 -24.58
C SER A 447 20.93 -7.88 -23.21
N LYS A 448 20.21 -7.47 -22.16
CA LYS A 448 20.70 -7.28 -20.79
C LYS A 448 20.16 -8.29 -19.78
N VAL A 449 19.07 -9.00 -20.10
CA VAL A 449 18.40 -9.92 -19.18
C VAL A 449 19.32 -11.04 -18.69
N ARG A 450 20.22 -11.56 -19.56
CA ARG A 450 21.14 -12.63 -19.14
C ARG A 450 22.28 -12.14 -18.25
N PRO A 451 23.01 -11.06 -18.59
CA PRO A 451 23.97 -10.44 -17.68
C PRO A 451 23.37 -10.02 -16.33
N LEU A 452 22.12 -9.55 -16.33
CA LEU A 452 21.42 -9.17 -15.11
C LEU A 452 21.31 -10.36 -14.13
N PHE A 453 20.97 -11.55 -14.64
CA PHE A 453 20.94 -12.75 -13.83
C PHE A 453 22.33 -13.25 -13.44
N THR A 454 23.27 -13.34 -14.39
CA THR A 454 24.59 -13.96 -14.12
C THR A 454 25.52 -13.09 -13.29
N GLN A 455 25.39 -11.76 -13.35
CA GLN A 455 26.29 -10.83 -12.65
C GLN A 455 25.69 -10.29 -11.36
N HIS A 456 24.38 -10.03 -11.34
CA HIS A 456 23.69 -9.44 -10.18
C HIS A 456 22.76 -10.42 -9.47
N GLY A 457 22.59 -11.65 -9.98
CA GLY A 457 21.72 -12.67 -9.37
C GLY A 457 20.24 -12.35 -9.49
N VAL A 458 19.85 -11.39 -10.33
CA VAL A 458 18.47 -10.91 -10.43
C VAL A 458 17.71 -11.71 -11.48
N SER A 459 16.67 -12.41 -11.04
CA SER A 459 15.82 -13.23 -11.90
C SER A 459 14.77 -12.38 -12.61
N SER A 460 14.20 -12.90 -13.71
CA SER A 460 13.16 -12.23 -14.48
C SER A 460 12.02 -13.18 -14.81
N VAL A 461 10.79 -12.79 -14.47
CA VAL A 461 9.56 -13.48 -14.87
C VAL A 461 8.80 -12.58 -15.85
N LEU A 462 8.70 -13.02 -17.09
CA LEU A 462 8.19 -12.24 -18.21
C LEU A 462 6.89 -12.83 -18.72
N VAL A 463 5.87 -12.01 -18.98
CA VAL A 463 4.74 -12.38 -19.83
C VAL A 463 4.96 -11.80 -21.22
N ILE A 464 5.04 -12.69 -22.22
CA ILE A 464 5.30 -12.32 -23.61
C ILE A 464 4.24 -12.98 -24.52
N GLY A 465 3.57 -12.18 -25.34
CA GLY A 465 2.61 -12.62 -26.35
C GLY A 465 3.07 -12.40 -27.80
N GLY A 466 3.92 -11.40 -28.05
CA GLY A 466 4.31 -10.97 -29.40
C GLY A 466 5.77 -11.22 -29.78
N ALA A 467 6.66 -11.41 -28.80
CA ALA A 467 8.11 -11.44 -29.02
C ALA A 467 8.75 -12.83 -28.81
N GLY A 468 8.86 -13.62 -29.89
CA GLY A 468 9.50 -14.96 -29.86
C GLY A 468 11.02 -14.93 -29.59
N ASP A 469 11.64 -13.77 -29.76
CA ASP A 469 13.07 -13.52 -29.56
C ASP A 469 13.58 -13.98 -28.17
N TYR A 470 12.73 -13.86 -27.14
CA TYR A 470 13.05 -14.24 -25.77
C TYR A 470 13.34 -15.74 -25.57
N PHE A 471 12.96 -16.62 -26.51
CA PHE A 471 13.21 -18.06 -26.40
C PHE A 471 14.70 -18.39 -26.36
N SER A 472 15.53 -17.57 -27.03
CA SER A 472 16.99 -17.72 -27.02
C SER A 472 17.59 -17.54 -25.63
N VAL A 473 17.07 -16.59 -24.84
CA VAL A 473 17.62 -16.18 -23.53
C VAL A 473 16.91 -16.81 -22.33
N ALA A 474 15.67 -17.29 -22.50
CA ALA A 474 14.88 -17.89 -21.42
C ALA A 474 15.47 -19.22 -20.93
N ASP A 475 15.52 -19.46 -19.62
CA ASP A 475 15.82 -20.78 -19.05
C ASP A 475 14.59 -21.69 -19.11
N HIS A 476 13.40 -21.10 -18.88
CA HIS A 476 12.12 -21.80 -18.90
C HIS A 476 11.09 -21.05 -19.73
N VAL A 477 10.35 -21.77 -20.58
CA VAL A 477 9.24 -21.22 -21.38
C VAL A 477 7.97 -21.99 -21.05
N ILE A 478 7.01 -21.30 -20.44
CA ILE A 478 5.76 -21.87 -19.97
C ILE A 478 4.63 -21.31 -20.83
N MET A 479 4.02 -22.17 -21.65
CA MET A 479 2.87 -21.79 -22.46
C MET A 479 1.58 -21.92 -21.66
N MET A 480 0.85 -20.82 -21.53
CA MET A 480 -0.53 -20.81 -21.06
C MET A 480 -1.45 -21.15 -22.22
N ASP A 481 -2.15 -22.28 -22.12
CA ASP A 481 -3.17 -22.70 -23.07
C ASP A 481 -4.47 -22.99 -22.33
N SER A 482 -5.53 -22.22 -22.60
CA SER A 482 -6.84 -22.43 -21.98
C SER A 482 -6.77 -22.45 -20.45
N TYR A 483 -5.96 -21.53 -19.88
CA TYR A 483 -5.68 -21.39 -18.45
C TYR A 483 -4.84 -22.50 -17.80
N GLU A 484 -4.32 -23.44 -18.59
CA GLU A 484 -3.39 -24.48 -18.12
C GLU A 484 -1.93 -24.15 -18.52
N PRO A 485 -0.97 -24.22 -17.58
CA PRO A 485 0.44 -24.05 -17.89
C PRO A 485 1.05 -25.34 -18.47
N ARG A 486 1.82 -25.22 -19.54
CA ARG A 486 2.61 -26.30 -20.14
C ARG A 486 4.06 -25.86 -20.29
N ASP A 487 4.98 -26.68 -19.83
CA ASP A 487 6.41 -26.45 -20.10
C ASP A 487 6.71 -26.81 -21.56
N VAL A 488 7.06 -25.79 -22.35
CA VAL A 488 7.41 -25.90 -23.78
C VAL A 488 8.85 -25.44 -24.03
N THR A 489 9.70 -25.55 -23.00
CA THR A 489 11.07 -25.06 -23.05
C THR A 489 11.86 -25.73 -24.17
N ALA A 490 11.72 -27.05 -24.37
CA ALA A 490 12.45 -27.78 -25.39
C ALA A 490 12.05 -27.34 -26.81
N GLU A 491 10.75 -27.17 -27.05
CA GLU A 491 10.19 -26.70 -28.32
C GLU A 491 10.63 -25.26 -28.61
N ALA A 492 10.56 -24.37 -27.61
CA ALA A 492 10.99 -22.99 -27.73
C ALA A 492 12.48 -22.88 -28.07
N LYS A 493 13.35 -23.68 -27.42
CA LYS A 493 14.78 -23.72 -27.73
C LYS A 493 15.08 -24.27 -29.13
N LYS A 494 14.31 -25.26 -29.59
CA LYS A 494 14.43 -25.77 -30.96
C LYS A 494 14.10 -24.66 -31.98
N ILE A 495 12.99 -23.95 -31.80
CA ILE A 495 12.60 -22.83 -32.68
C ILE A 495 13.68 -21.74 -32.67
N ALA A 496 14.20 -21.38 -31.49
CA ALA A 496 15.25 -20.37 -31.39
C ALA A 496 16.54 -20.77 -32.15
N SER A 497 16.88 -22.06 -32.19
CA SER A 497 18.07 -22.56 -32.90
C SER A 497 17.97 -22.50 -34.43
N GLU A 498 16.76 -22.38 -34.98
CA GLU A 498 16.50 -22.25 -36.42
C GLU A 498 16.65 -20.79 -36.91
N HIS A 499 16.84 -19.84 -35.99
CA HIS A 499 16.93 -18.42 -36.25
C HIS A 499 18.26 -17.82 -35.77
N CYS A 500 18.52 -16.56 -36.13
CA CYS A 500 19.76 -15.87 -35.75
C CYS A 500 19.81 -15.69 -34.23
N GLU A 501 20.95 -16.01 -33.62
CA GLU A 501 21.15 -15.78 -32.19
C GLU A 501 21.10 -14.28 -31.86
N ILE A 502 20.43 -13.96 -30.76
CA ILE A 502 20.37 -12.61 -30.23
C ILE A 502 21.65 -12.34 -29.46
N GLN A 503 22.41 -11.35 -29.93
CA GLN A 503 23.62 -10.94 -29.25
C GLN A 503 23.28 -10.37 -27.86
N GLN A 504 23.74 -11.09 -26.83
CA GLN A 504 23.75 -10.61 -25.46
C GLN A 504 24.95 -9.68 -25.26
N ASP A 505 24.76 -8.66 -24.41
CA ASP A 505 25.90 -7.88 -23.95
C ASP A 505 26.75 -8.70 -22.98
N ILE A 506 28.05 -8.38 -22.92
CA ILE A 506 28.99 -9.07 -22.02
C ILE A 506 28.72 -8.68 -20.56
N GLU A 507 28.37 -7.42 -20.34
CA GLU A 507 28.17 -6.84 -19.01
C GLU A 507 26.84 -6.11 -18.91
N PHE A 508 26.20 -6.20 -17.74
CA PHE A 508 25.03 -5.39 -17.42
C PHE A 508 25.42 -3.93 -17.22
N GLY A 509 26.48 -3.69 -16.43
CA GLY A 509 26.85 -2.39 -15.90
C GLY A 509 26.88 -2.39 -14.38
N ARG A 510 27.29 -1.26 -13.78
CA ARG A 510 27.27 -1.07 -12.32
C ARG A 510 25.91 -0.54 -11.89
N VAL A 511 25.41 -0.99 -10.75
CA VAL A 511 24.26 -0.40 -10.08
C VAL A 511 24.79 0.73 -9.20
N THR A 512 24.41 1.96 -9.53
CA THR A 512 24.89 3.15 -8.83
C THR A 512 23.90 3.52 -7.72
N HIS A 513 24.41 3.62 -6.48
CA HIS A 513 23.60 4.03 -5.33
C HIS A 513 23.58 5.56 -5.21
N ARG A 514 22.39 6.12 -5.01
CA ARG A 514 22.13 7.55 -4.90
C ARG A 514 21.95 7.95 -3.45
N ILE A 515 22.43 9.14 -3.13
CA ILE A 515 22.35 9.78 -1.82
C ILE A 515 21.22 10.81 -1.85
N PRO A 516 20.12 10.61 -1.10
CA PRO A 516 19.03 11.57 -0.99
C PRO A 516 19.45 12.83 -0.22
N LEU A 517 19.13 13.99 -0.80
CA LEU A 517 19.41 15.29 -0.21
C LEU A 517 18.16 15.84 0.47
N LYS A 518 18.30 16.16 1.77
CA LYS A 518 17.23 16.63 2.66
C LYS A 518 16.40 17.80 2.11
N CYS A 519 17.01 18.67 1.30
CA CYS A 519 16.36 19.84 0.71
C CYS A 519 15.33 19.50 -0.38
N GLY A 520 15.37 18.30 -0.97
CA GLY A 520 14.38 17.84 -1.95
C GLY A 520 13.07 17.32 -1.33
N PHE A 521 13.06 17.15 -0.01
CA PHE A 521 11.94 16.57 0.76
C PHE A 521 11.33 17.59 1.72
N GLU A 522 11.54 18.89 1.46
CA GLU A 522 10.90 19.93 2.24
C GLU A 522 9.47 20.16 1.77
N VAL A 523 8.52 20.13 2.71
CA VAL A 523 7.11 20.33 2.43
C VAL A 523 6.69 21.71 2.88
N ASN A 524 6.18 22.50 1.95
CA ASN A 524 5.34 23.65 2.26
C ASN A 524 3.88 23.22 2.08
N GLY A 525 3.12 23.11 3.17
CA GLY A 525 1.70 22.71 3.14
C GLY A 525 1.41 21.36 3.80
N LYS A 526 0.29 20.74 3.43
CA LYS A 526 -0.17 19.46 4.00
C LYS A 526 0.31 18.28 3.14
N VAL A 527 0.61 17.16 3.78
CA VAL A 527 0.81 15.87 3.12
C VAL A 527 -0.43 15.02 3.32
N VAL A 528 -1.09 14.60 2.25
CA VAL A 528 -2.38 13.89 2.30
C VAL A 528 -2.41 12.79 1.24
N SER A 529 -2.60 11.55 1.67
CA SER A 529 -2.88 10.42 0.78
C SER A 529 -4.29 10.48 0.22
N ARG A 530 -4.47 10.09 -1.05
CA ARG A 530 -5.78 9.96 -1.70
C ARG A 530 -5.85 8.60 -2.39
N GLY A 531 -6.73 7.72 -1.92
CA GLY A 531 -6.93 6.41 -2.52
C GLY A 531 -5.68 5.52 -2.48
N LEU A 532 -5.49 4.76 -3.56
CA LEU A 532 -4.37 3.82 -3.75
C LEU A 532 -3.20 4.43 -4.53
N ASP A 533 -3.43 5.54 -5.24
CA ASP A 533 -2.59 5.97 -6.35
C ASP A 533 -1.99 7.36 -6.16
N LYS A 534 -2.38 8.14 -5.16
CA LYS A 534 -1.94 9.54 -5.05
C LYS A 534 -1.55 9.97 -3.65
N ILE A 535 -0.47 10.76 -3.57
CA ILE A 535 -0.08 11.51 -2.38
C ILE A 535 0.04 12.98 -2.78
N GLN A 536 -0.77 13.84 -2.17
CA GLN A 536 -0.53 15.27 -2.21
C GLN A 536 0.61 15.58 -1.24
N TYR A 537 1.74 16.08 -1.73
CA TYR A 537 2.92 16.45 -0.97
C TYR A 537 3.15 17.96 -1.07
N GLY A 538 2.49 18.71 -0.18
CA GLY A 538 2.45 20.17 -0.28
C GLY A 538 1.65 20.62 -1.51
N GLU A 539 2.33 21.29 -2.43
CA GLU A 539 1.77 21.79 -3.69
C GLU A 539 1.95 20.81 -4.87
N VAL A 540 2.60 19.66 -4.64
CA VAL A 540 2.92 18.68 -5.69
C VAL A 540 2.11 17.41 -5.47
N ASP A 541 1.57 16.86 -6.55
CA ASP A 541 0.98 15.52 -6.53
C ASP A 541 2.03 14.48 -6.93
N LEU A 542 2.18 13.46 -6.08
CA LEU A 542 2.97 12.27 -6.30
C LEU A 542 2.03 11.14 -6.76
N ASP A 543 2.28 10.64 -7.96
CA ASP A 543 1.50 9.56 -8.60
C ASP A 543 2.17 8.20 -8.34
N LEU A 544 1.38 7.25 -7.85
CA LEU A 544 1.72 5.87 -7.53
C LEU A 544 0.90 4.87 -8.33
N SER A 545 0.10 5.32 -9.30
CA SER A 545 -0.77 4.45 -10.12
C SER A 545 -0.02 3.32 -10.85
N ALA A 546 1.27 3.52 -11.13
CA ALA A 546 2.13 2.54 -11.76
C ALA A 546 2.85 1.58 -10.78
N VAL A 547 2.75 1.84 -9.47
CA VAL A 547 3.29 0.96 -8.42
C VAL A 547 2.20 -0.04 -8.02
N GLU A 548 1.95 -1.00 -8.91
CA GLU A 548 0.79 -1.92 -8.86
C GLU A 548 0.79 -2.87 -7.64
N GLN A 549 1.94 -3.01 -6.95
CA GLN A 549 2.06 -3.83 -5.75
C GLN A 549 1.63 -3.10 -4.46
N ILE A 550 1.13 -1.86 -4.55
CA ILE A 550 0.38 -1.19 -3.47
C ILE A 550 -1.07 -1.67 -3.53
N VAL A 551 -1.52 -2.36 -2.49
CA VAL A 551 -2.81 -3.06 -2.47
C VAL A 551 -3.83 -2.44 -1.49
N GLU A 552 -3.38 -1.61 -0.54
CA GLU A 552 -4.27 -0.94 0.43
C GLU A 552 -4.02 0.58 0.51
N PRO A 553 -5.08 1.42 0.64
CA PRO A 553 -4.92 2.88 0.81
C PRO A 553 -4.11 3.27 2.06
N SER A 554 -4.13 2.42 3.08
CA SER A 554 -3.35 2.60 4.31
C SER A 554 -1.85 2.41 4.12
N GLN A 555 -1.42 1.67 3.08
CA GLN A 555 -0.02 1.67 2.67
C GLN A 555 0.37 3.04 2.14
N VAL A 556 -0.47 3.67 1.31
CA VAL A 556 -0.23 5.03 0.78
C VAL A 556 -0.14 6.07 1.91
N ARG A 557 -1.02 5.98 2.92
CA ARG A 557 -0.94 6.80 4.15
C ARG A 557 0.40 6.61 4.85
N THR A 558 0.81 5.36 5.04
CA THR A 558 2.07 5.02 5.70
C THR A 558 3.26 5.53 4.91
N ILE A 559 3.25 5.38 3.58
CA ILE A 559 4.28 5.91 2.66
C ILE A 559 4.39 7.44 2.80
N ALA A 560 3.26 8.15 2.82
CA ALA A 560 3.24 9.61 2.91
C ALA A 560 3.93 10.13 4.19
N ASP A 561 3.70 9.47 5.32
CA ASP A 561 4.34 9.83 6.59
C ASP A 561 5.77 9.29 6.70
N ALA A 562 6.03 8.10 6.17
CA ALA A 562 7.34 7.49 6.07
C ALA A 562 8.33 8.34 5.27
N ILE A 563 7.92 8.96 4.14
CA ILE A 563 8.79 9.87 3.37
C ILE A 563 9.22 11.08 4.23
N GLN A 564 8.29 11.66 4.99
CA GLN A 564 8.60 12.78 5.87
C GLN A 564 9.51 12.35 7.03
N LYS A 565 9.33 11.15 7.59
CA LYS A 565 10.20 10.57 8.62
C LYS A 565 11.59 10.24 8.08
N ALA A 566 11.68 9.67 6.88
CA ALA A 566 12.93 9.31 6.20
C ALA A 566 13.87 10.51 6.05
N ARG A 567 13.32 11.72 5.87
CA ARG A 567 14.08 12.99 5.86
C ARG A 567 14.99 13.18 7.07
N SER A 568 14.64 12.62 8.23
CA SER A 568 15.49 12.71 9.43
C SER A 568 16.77 11.88 9.34
N PHE A 569 16.80 10.86 8.49
CA PHE A 569 17.96 9.97 8.26
C PHE A 569 18.82 10.39 7.06
N MET A 570 18.32 11.30 6.22
CA MET A 570 19.02 11.86 5.06
C MET A 570 20.07 12.91 5.50
N ASP A 571 21.31 12.47 5.67
CA ASP A 571 22.44 13.30 6.10
C ASP A 571 23.34 13.76 4.94
N GLY A 572 22.98 13.42 3.70
CA GLY A 572 23.78 13.70 2.51
C GLY A 572 25.02 12.81 2.37
N LYS A 573 25.11 11.71 3.12
CA LYS A 573 26.17 10.69 3.02
C LYS A 573 25.60 9.30 2.80
N ARG A 574 24.54 8.94 3.52
CA ARG A 574 23.89 7.64 3.37
C ARG A 574 23.19 7.53 2.02
N ASN A 575 23.28 6.37 1.40
CA ASN A 575 22.52 6.09 0.19
C ASN A 575 21.03 5.83 0.51
N LEU A 576 20.19 5.78 -0.53
CA LEU A 576 18.74 5.60 -0.38
C LEU A 576 18.40 4.29 0.32
N GLU A 577 19.09 3.20 0.01
CA GLU A 577 18.87 1.90 0.65
C GLU A 577 19.15 1.98 2.16
N GLU A 578 20.29 2.53 2.57
CA GLU A 578 20.67 2.70 3.98
C GLU A 578 19.65 3.58 4.75
N VAL A 579 19.13 4.64 4.10
CA VAL A 579 18.10 5.50 4.69
C VAL A 579 16.80 4.72 4.93
N LEU A 580 16.41 3.85 4.00
CA LEU A 580 15.21 3.02 4.13
C LEU A 580 15.42 1.91 5.16
N ASP A 581 16.59 1.27 5.20
CA ASP A 581 16.93 0.26 6.21
C ASP A 581 16.91 0.85 7.64
N MET A 582 17.36 2.09 7.81
CA MET A 582 17.23 2.82 9.08
C MET A 582 15.78 3.07 9.48
N LEU A 583 14.92 3.39 8.51
CA LEU A 583 13.50 3.59 8.74
C LEU A 583 12.80 2.28 9.15
N GLU A 584 13.09 1.18 8.44
CA GLU A 584 12.57 -0.14 8.79
C GLU A 584 13.05 -0.59 10.17
N SER A 585 14.34 -0.39 10.47
CA SER A 585 14.92 -0.69 11.78
C SER A 585 14.24 0.10 12.90
N GLU A 586 13.89 1.36 12.67
CA GLU A 586 13.17 2.18 13.66
C GLU A 586 11.75 1.64 13.90
N ILE A 587 11.03 1.24 12.85
CA ILE A 587 9.69 0.62 12.93
C ILE A 587 9.76 -0.70 13.70
N ASP A 588 10.72 -1.56 13.39
CA ASP A 588 10.87 -2.86 14.05
C ASP A 588 11.31 -2.72 15.51
N ARG A 589 12.15 -1.71 15.81
CA ARG A 589 12.58 -1.40 17.19
C ARG A 589 11.43 -0.92 18.07
N THR A 590 10.50 -0.12 17.54
CA THR A 590 9.31 0.30 18.29
C THR A 590 8.22 -0.77 18.32
N GLY A 591 8.27 -1.75 17.42
CA GLY A 591 7.25 -2.78 17.26
C GLY A 591 5.91 -2.23 16.79
N SER A 592 5.91 -1.06 16.13
CA SER A 592 4.68 -0.39 15.67
C SER A 592 4.98 0.60 14.54
N LEU A 593 4.06 0.65 13.56
CA LEU A 593 4.08 1.63 12.47
C LEU A 593 3.84 3.07 12.95
N ASP A 594 3.45 3.29 14.22
CA ASP A 594 3.37 4.63 14.79
C ASP A 594 4.73 5.37 14.77
N ALA A 595 5.85 4.66 14.62
CA ALA A 595 7.18 5.26 14.49
C ALA A 595 7.31 6.24 13.31
N VAL A 596 6.53 6.03 12.25
CA VAL A 596 6.50 6.95 11.10
C VAL A 596 5.44 8.04 11.24
N GLY A 597 4.46 7.86 12.14
CA GLY A 597 3.34 8.76 12.28
C GLY A 597 3.68 10.07 12.98
N PHE A 598 3.05 11.16 12.53
CA PHE A 598 3.06 12.46 13.21
C PHE A 598 1.90 12.62 14.20
N HIS A 599 0.96 11.69 14.17
CA HIS A 599 -0.20 11.69 15.04
C HIS A 599 -0.11 10.54 16.04
N LYS A 600 -0.58 10.77 17.27
CA LYS A 600 -0.76 9.71 18.26
C LYS A 600 -1.69 8.63 17.69
N LYS A 601 -1.22 7.38 17.67
CA LYS A 601 -1.98 6.14 17.38
C LYS A 601 -2.89 6.21 16.15
N SER A 602 -2.33 6.46 14.96
CA SER A 602 -3.12 6.42 13.72
C SER A 602 -3.52 4.98 13.39
N GLY A 603 -4.77 4.58 13.64
CA GLY A 603 -5.30 3.24 13.34
C GLY A 603 -5.45 2.90 11.85
N PHE A 604 -4.79 3.64 10.96
CA PHE A 604 -4.95 3.61 9.51
C PHE A 604 -3.60 3.52 8.78
N TYR A 605 -2.66 2.78 9.37
CA TYR A 605 -1.38 2.44 8.73
C TYR A 605 -1.32 0.95 8.43
N THR A 606 -0.77 0.63 7.25
CA THR A 606 -0.44 -0.71 6.78
C THR A 606 1.00 -0.67 6.28
N ARG A 607 1.83 -1.65 6.64
CA ARG A 607 3.27 -1.65 6.32
C ARG A 607 3.50 -1.71 4.80
N PRO A 608 4.14 -0.71 4.17
CA PRO A 608 4.69 -0.83 2.82
C PRO A 608 6.03 -1.57 2.86
N ARG A 609 6.47 -2.16 1.74
CA ARG A 609 7.85 -2.70 1.67
C ARG A 609 8.83 -1.58 1.32
N LYS A 610 10.13 -1.83 1.55
CA LYS A 610 11.23 -0.99 1.09
C LYS A 610 11.09 -0.58 -0.38
N LEU A 611 10.66 -1.50 -1.24
CA LEU A 611 10.46 -1.27 -2.68
C LEU A 611 9.39 -0.20 -2.97
N GLU A 612 8.22 -0.26 -2.33
CA GLU A 612 7.17 0.76 -2.51
C GLU A 612 7.60 2.13 -1.98
N LEU A 613 8.34 2.17 -0.85
CA LEU A 613 8.87 3.41 -0.29
C LEU A 613 9.89 4.06 -1.23
N ALA A 614 10.84 3.28 -1.75
CA ALA A 614 11.81 3.73 -2.74
C ALA A 614 11.12 4.23 -4.01
N ALA A 615 10.14 3.47 -4.51
CA ALA A 615 9.34 3.83 -5.67
C ALA A 615 8.64 5.18 -5.50
N ALA A 616 8.06 5.44 -4.32
CA ALA A 616 7.42 6.72 -4.02
C ALA A 616 8.43 7.87 -3.96
N ILE A 617 9.56 7.67 -3.25
CA ILE A 617 10.64 8.67 -3.17
C ILE A 617 11.17 9.05 -4.56
N ASN A 618 11.34 8.07 -5.44
CA ASN A 618 11.85 8.27 -6.79
C ASN A 618 10.88 9.00 -7.73
N ARG A 619 9.58 8.97 -7.42
CA ARG A 619 8.51 9.65 -8.18
C ARG A 619 8.20 11.05 -7.65
N LEU A 620 8.79 11.45 -6.52
CA LEU A 620 8.59 12.77 -5.96
C LEU A 620 9.32 13.82 -6.83
N ARG A 621 8.57 14.72 -7.47
CA ARG A 621 9.13 15.73 -8.40
C ARG A 621 10.08 16.73 -7.73
N THR A 622 9.99 16.93 -6.42
CA THR A 622 10.88 17.82 -5.66
C THR A 622 12.15 17.11 -5.20
N ALA A 623 12.21 15.77 -5.29
CA ALA A 623 13.34 14.99 -4.78
C ALA A 623 14.65 15.45 -5.41
N LYS A 624 15.69 15.47 -4.59
CA LYS A 624 17.06 15.76 -5.00
C LYS A 624 17.97 14.65 -4.54
N MET A 625 18.76 14.14 -5.47
CA MET A 625 19.67 13.02 -5.28
C MET A 625 21.05 13.40 -5.82
N THR A 626 22.10 12.83 -5.24
CA THR A 626 23.46 12.82 -5.84
C THR A 626 23.96 11.39 -5.92
N GLN A 627 25.02 11.16 -6.70
CA GLN A 627 25.82 9.94 -6.68
C GLN A 627 27.17 10.23 -6.01
#